data_AF-A0AA38CPQ9-F1
#
_entry.id   AF-A0AA38CPQ9-F1
#
_cell.length_a   1.000
_cell.length_b   1.000
_cell.length_c   1.000
_cell.angle_alpha   90.00
_cell.angle_beta   90.00
_cell.angle_gamma   90.00
#
_symmetry.space_group_name_H-M   'P 1'
#
loop_
_entity.id
_entity.type
_entity.pdbx_description
1 polymer ?
#
loop_
_entity_poly.entity_id
_entity_poly.type
_entity_poly.pdbx_seq_one_letter_code
_entity_poly.pdbx_strand_id
1 'polypeptide(L)'
;FLDAKLKKPDADVPPVDDLLRMIVEPDPEIVSENELAINRFCSQFQLKLNPKKDKASRSFWRDKPSLPEEVGKDVGDDFADLQSDISFDSLAARKVEQVGGLTPVQDFEAMLARRDSDEWVPKAIREMKKLITDLLDNSYNRNTYNKSLDCLIALRSGCVQQEEPMEFNNFMCDLAIKCKGKRLNDFWELIVSKNLTLINKGEAAD
;
A
#
# COMPACT_ATOMS: atom_id res chain seq x y z
N PHE A 1 -16.55 31.31 13.90
CA PHE A 1 -15.21 31.59 13.33
C PHE A 1 -15.27 32.52 12.12
N LEU A 2 -15.96 32.18 11.03
CA LEU A 2 -16.03 33.05 9.84
C LEU A 2 -16.56 34.46 10.12
N ASP A 3 -17.59 34.60 10.96
CA ASP A 3 -18.10 35.91 11.40
C ASP A 3 -17.08 36.70 12.24
N ALA A 4 -16.30 36.01 13.09
CA ALA A 4 -15.23 36.63 13.88
C ALA A 4 -14.06 37.09 12.98
N LYS A 5 -13.68 36.28 11.99
CA LYS A 5 -12.69 36.59 10.95
C LYS A 5 -13.11 37.75 10.05
N LEU A 6 -14.41 37.84 9.74
CA LEU A 6 -14.99 38.92 8.94
C LEU A 6 -14.89 40.27 9.66
N LYS A 7 -15.09 40.29 10.99
CA LYS A 7 -15.00 41.49 11.83
C LYS A 7 -13.57 41.85 12.23
N LYS A 8 -12.73 40.83 12.41
CA LYS A 8 -11.30 40.98 12.74
C LYS A 8 -10.49 39.93 11.97
N PRO A 9 -9.67 40.33 10.98
CA PRO A 9 -8.93 39.39 10.14
C PRO A 9 -7.91 38.55 10.92
N ASP A 10 -7.43 39.05 12.07
CA ASP A 10 -6.51 38.36 12.98
C ASP A 10 -7.21 37.73 14.20
N ALA A 11 -8.52 37.46 14.12
CA ALA A 11 -9.22 36.75 15.18
C ALA A 11 -8.71 35.30 15.31
N ASP A 12 -8.36 34.91 16.53
CA ASP A 12 -8.02 33.53 16.89
C ASP A 12 -9.20 32.57 16.72
N VAL A 13 -8.88 31.28 16.68
CA VAL A 13 -9.89 30.21 16.60
C VAL A 13 -10.69 30.20 17.91
N PRO A 14 -12.04 30.29 17.86
CA PRO A 14 -12.88 30.25 19.05
C PRO A 14 -12.81 28.87 19.72
N PRO A 15 -13.07 28.79 21.04
CA PRO A 15 -13.20 27.52 21.74
C PRO A 15 -14.31 26.66 21.11
N VAL A 16 -14.21 25.34 21.28
CA VAL A 16 -15.23 24.40 20.80
C VAL A 16 -16.54 24.71 21.51
N ASP A 17 -17.60 24.90 20.72
CA ASP A 17 -18.95 25.16 21.22
C ASP A 17 -19.46 23.99 22.07
N ASP A 18 -20.04 24.30 23.23
CA ASP A 18 -20.50 23.29 24.19
C ASP A 18 -21.66 22.44 23.64
N LEU A 19 -22.48 22.98 22.73
CA LEU A 19 -23.53 22.21 22.04
C LEU A 19 -22.91 21.20 21.08
N LEU A 20 -21.86 21.59 20.35
CA LEU A 20 -21.13 20.66 19.48
C LEU A 20 -20.44 19.58 20.29
N ARG A 21 -19.91 19.94 21.46
CA ARG A 21 -19.31 18.99 22.40
C ARG A 21 -20.34 17.95 22.87
N MET A 22 -21.52 18.40 23.28
CA MET A 22 -22.61 17.53 23.73
C MET A 22 -23.15 16.58 22.64
N ILE A 23 -23.10 16.98 21.36
CA ILE A 23 -23.54 16.13 20.24
C ILE A 23 -22.49 15.06 19.87
N VAL A 24 -21.20 15.38 20.04
CA VAL A 24 -20.09 14.53 19.59
C VAL A 24 -19.58 13.61 20.70
N GLU A 25 -19.60 14.07 21.94
CA GLU A 25 -19.13 13.28 23.08
C GLU A 25 -20.15 12.20 23.48
N PRO A 26 -19.68 11.04 23.94
CA PRO A 26 -20.58 9.99 24.43
C PRO A 26 -21.34 10.44 25.67
N ASP A 27 -22.56 9.94 25.82
CA ASP A 27 -23.43 10.26 26.96
C ASP A 27 -22.72 9.93 28.29
N PRO A 28 -22.56 10.91 29.19
CA PRO A 28 -21.82 10.73 30.44
C PRO A 28 -22.46 9.69 31.37
N GLU A 29 -23.79 9.55 31.33
CA GLU A 29 -24.49 8.56 32.17
C GLU A 29 -24.13 7.14 31.71
N ILE A 30 -24.20 6.88 30.41
CA ILE A 30 -23.86 5.58 29.80
C ILE A 30 -22.39 5.23 30.02
N VAL A 31 -21.49 6.21 29.94
CA VAL A 31 -20.06 5.99 30.20
C VAL A 31 -19.82 5.64 31.66
N SER A 32 -20.50 6.32 32.60
CA SER A 32 -20.36 6.07 34.03
C SER A 32 -20.90 4.69 34.45
N GLU A 33 -22.03 4.26 33.90
CA GLU A 33 -22.60 2.93 34.15
C GLU A 33 -21.67 1.80 33.71
N ASN A 34 -20.98 2.00 32.59
CA ASN A 34 -20.10 1.01 31.98
C ASN A 34 -18.63 1.14 32.41
N GLU A 35 -18.28 2.10 33.26
CA GLU A 35 -16.91 2.42 33.65
C GLU A 35 -16.17 1.19 34.22
N LEU A 36 -16.85 0.38 35.05
CA LEU A 36 -16.28 -0.84 35.62
C LEU A 36 -15.95 -1.90 34.55
N ALA A 37 -16.81 -2.05 33.53
CA ALA A 37 -16.61 -3.00 32.45
C ALA A 37 -15.47 -2.54 31.52
N ILE A 38 -15.42 -1.25 31.21
CA ILE A 38 -14.35 -0.62 30.41
C ILE A 38 -13.01 -0.79 31.13
N ASN A 39 -12.93 -0.47 32.42
CA ASN A 39 -11.72 -0.59 33.21
C ASN A 39 -11.24 -2.04 33.31
N ARG A 40 -12.15 -3.00 33.52
CA ARG A 40 -11.83 -4.42 33.51
C ARG A 40 -11.25 -4.86 32.16
N PHE A 41 -11.87 -4.46 31.05
CA PHE A 41 -11.39 -4.78 29.71
C PHE A 41 -10.00 -4.18 29.44
N CYS A 42 -9.81 -2.89 29.74
CA CYS A 42 -8.52 -2.22 29.57
C CYS A 42 -7.40 -2.86 30.41
N SER A 43 -7.71 -3.33 31.63
CA SER A 43 -6.72 -3.99 32.50
C SER A 43 -6.20 -5.33 31.96
N GLN A 44 -7.01 -6.04 31.16
CA GLN A 44 -6.66 -7.33 30.57
C GLN A 44 -5.71 -7.18 29.38
N PHE A 45 -5.71 -6.01 28.72
CA PHE A 45 -4.90 -5.73 27.53
C PHE A 45 -3.94 -4.57 27.79
N GLN A 46 -2.87 -4.84 28.55
CA GLN A 46 -1.83 -3.84 28.81
C GLN A 46 -1.00 -3.59 27.54
N LEU A 47 -1.26 -2.46 26.89
CA LEU A 47 -0.50 -2.02 25.72
C LEU A 47 0.80 -1.36 26.17
N LYS A 48 1.93 -1.76 25.58
CA LYS A 48 3.19 -1.04 25.70
C LYS A 48 3.26 -0.01 24.59
N LEU A 49 3.35 1.27 24.95
CA LEU A 49 3.60 2.33 23.98
C LEU A 49 4.99 2.09 23.38
N ASN A 50 5.06 1.77 22.09
CA ASN A 50 6.34 1.76 21.40
C ASN A 50 6.94 3.18 21.45
N PRO A 51 8.23 3.33 21.80
CA PRO A 51 8.88 4.62 21.75
C PRO A 51 8.82 5.12 20.31
N LYS A 52 7.91 6.04 20.03
CA LYS A 52 7.94 6.80 18.80
C LYS A 52 9.20 7.65 18.89
N LYS A 53 10.07 7.59 17.88
CA LYS A 53 11.06 8.65 17.67
C LYS A 53 10.28 9.97 17.70
N ASP A 54 10.65 10.87 18.59
CA ASP A 54 10.07 12.21 18.66
C ASP A 54 10.14 12.82 17.26
N LYS A 55 9.02 12.77 16.53
CA LYS A 55 8.82 13.70 15.44
C LYS A 55 8.68 15.02 16.17
N ALA A 56 9.78 15.77 16.20
CA ALA A 56 9.77 17.15 16.66
C ALA A 56 8.48 17.77 16.17
N SER A 57 7.63 18.17 17.11
CA SER A 57 6.49 19.02 16.81
C SER A 57 7.05 20.18 16.02
N ARG A 58 6.90 20.14 14.69
CA ARG A 58 7.05 21.32 13.86
C ARG A 58 5.86 22.17 14.24
N SER A 59 6.02 22.89 15.35
CA SER A 59 5.42 24.20 15.51
C SER A 59 5.96 25.03 14.34
N PHE A 60 5.30 24.87 13.18
CA PHE A 60 5.63 25.49 11.91
C PHE A 60 5.19 26.97 11.90
N TRP A 61 4.62 27.44 13.00
CA TRP A 61 4.26 28.82 13.25
C TRP A 61 4.96 29.26 14.54
N ARG A 62 6.29 29.32 14.49
CA ARG A 62 7.03 30.16 15.43
C ARG A 62 6.95 31.58 14.86
N ASP A 63 6.34 32.45 15.65
CA ASP A 63 6.31 33.89 15.49
C ASP A 63 7.68 34.43 15.04
N LYS A 64 7.63 35.25 14.00
CA LYS A 64 8.76 35.99 13.47
C LYS A 64 8.67 37.42 13.98
N PRO A 65 9.58 37.87 14.85
CA PRO A 65 9.98 39.27 14.86
C PRO A 65 11.36 39.39 14.20
N SER A 66 11.37 40.12 13.08
CA SER A 66 12.41 41.06 12.62
C SER A 66 13.90 40.71 12.81
N LEU A 67 14.61 40.65 11.68
CA LEU A 67 16.07 40.80 11.53
C LEU A 67 16.63 41.99 12.34
N PRO A 68 17.92 41.94 12.73
CA PRO A 68 18.95 42.62 11.91
C PRO A 68 20.13 41.72 11.48
N GLU A 69 20.49 41.89 10.21
CA GLU A 69 21.82 41.85 9.58
C GLU A 69 23.08 41.66 10.47
N GLU A 70 23.92 40.66 10.12
CA GLU A 70 25.33 40.81 9.66
C GLU A 70 26.25 39.62 10.01
N VAL A 71 27.26 39.47 9.14
CA VAL A 71 28.53 38.71 9.23
C VAL A 71 28.50 37.21 8.91
N GLY A 72 29.05 36.89 7.73
CA GLY A 72 29.28 35.54 7.25
C GLY A 72 30.45 34.80 7.90
N LYS A 73 30.52 33.50 7.60
CA LYS A 73 31.77 32.75 7.51
C LYS A 73 31.57 31.47 6.68
N ASP A 74 32.38 31.42 5.64
CA ASP A 74 32.83 30.31 4.82
C ASP A 74 33.11 29.03 5.63
N VAL A 75 32.55 27.89 5.20
CA VAL A 75 33.09 26.54 5.42
C VAL A 75 32.61 25.60 4.29
N GLY A 76 33.54 25.23 3.41
CA GLY A 76 33.81 23.82 3.08
C GLY A 76 32.93 23.16 2.04
N ASP A 77 33.35 23.30 0.79
CA ASP A 77 33.17 22.37 -0.32
C ASP A 77 33.73 20.98 0.05
N ASP A 78 32.87 20.01 0.41
CA ASP A 78 33.26 18.59 0.54
C ASP A 78 32.06 17.63 0.73
N PHE A 79 31.00 17.72 -0.09
CA PHE A 79 29.92 16.71 -0.10
C PHE A 79 29.33 16.42 -1.48
N ALA A 80 30.17 16.51 -2.52
CA ALA A 80 29.75 16.36 -3.92
C ALA A 80 29.65 14.90 -4.43
N ASP A 81 29.86 13.87 -3.62
CA ASP A 81 29.99 12.48 -4.14
C ASP A 81 29.08 11.42 -3.48
N LEU A 82 27.93 11.83 -2.94
CA LEU A 82 26.89 10.89 -2.51
C LEU A 82 25.52 11.18 -3.16
N GLN A 83 25.54 11.64 -4.41
CA GLN A 83 24.42 11.42 -5.34
C GLN A 83 24.40 9.93 -5.75
N SER A 84 24.12 9.06 -4.78
CA SER A 84 23.42 7.82 -5.11
C SER A 84 21.93 8.15 -5.06
N ASP A 85 21.27 7.94 -6.18
CA ASP A 85 19.83 8.12 -6.42
C ASP A 85 18.96 7.29 -5.45
N ILE A 86 18.97 7.62 -4.16
CA ILE A 86 17.94 7.14 -3.25
C ILE A 86 16.73 8.04 -3.47
N SER A 87 15.99 7.76 -4.55
CA SER A 87 14.69 8.38 -4.81
C SER A 87 13.85 8.26 -3.54
N PHE A 88 13.15 9.33 -3.17
CA PHE A 88 12.23 9.33 -2.03
C PHE A 88 11.20 8.18 -2.11
N ASP A 89 10.91 7.72 -3.33
CA ASP A 89 10.07 6.57 -3.63
C ASP A 89 10.71 5.24 -3.17
N SER A 90 12.04 5.09 -3.25
CA SER A 90 12.78 3.93 -2.72
C SER A 90 12.78 3.88 -1.19
N LEU A 91 12.80 5.05 -0.53
CA LEU A 91 12.74 5.14 0.94
C LEU A 91 11.31 4.96 1.48
N ALA A 92 10.30 5.38 0.71
CA ALA A 92 8.88 5.24 1.04
C ALA A 92 8.30 3.88 0.60
N ALA A 93 8.93 3.19 -0.35
CA ALA A 93 8.59 1.84 -0.75
C ALA A 93 8.87 0.89 0.41
N ARG A 94 7.80 0.59 1.16
CA ARG A 94 7.76 -0.53 2.09
C ARG A 94 8.27 -1.76 1.32
N LYS A 95 9.42 -2.31 1.72
CA LYS A 95 10.01 -3.49 1.06
C LYS A 95 8.99 -4.62 1.13
N VAL A 96 8.35 -4.89 0.00
CA VAL A 96 7.39 -5.99 -0.13
C VAL A 96 8.20 -7.26 -0.32
N GLU A 97 8.04 -8.20 0.61
CA GLU A 97 8.75 -9.49 0.61
C GLU A 97 7.91 -10.64 0.05
N GLN A 98 6.59 -10.45 -0.03
CA GLN A 98 5.61 -11.41 -0.48
C GLN A 98 4.41 -10.71 -1.13
N VAL A 99 3.82 -11.35 -2.15
CA VAL A 99 2.56 -10.93 -2.77
C VAL A 99 1.41 -11.11 -1.78
N GLY A 100 0.83 -10.01 -1.31
CA GLY A 100 -0.24 -10.00 -0.33
C GLY A 100 -1.62 -10.29 -0.94
N GLY A 101 -2.52 -10.82 -0.11
CA GLY A 101 -3.90 -11.11 -0.52
C GLY A 101 -4.78 -9.87 -0.72
N LEU A 102 -4.37 -8.69 -0.25
CA LEU A 102 -5.15 -7.45 -0.36
C LEU A 102 -4.91 -6.77 -1.71
N THR A 103 -3.64 -6.49 -2.02
CA THR A 103 -3.14 -5.72 -3.17
C THR A 103 -2.12 -6.52 -4.01
N PRO A 104 -2.51 -7.69 -4.55
CA PRO A 104 -1.54 -8.62 -5.16
C PRO A 104 -0.81 -8.05 -6.37
N VAL A 105 -1.47 -7.23 -7.20
CA VAL A 105 -0.85 -6.62 -8.38
C VAL A 105 0.23 -5.63 -7.97
N GLN A 106 -0.07 -4.71 -7.06
CA GLN A 106 0.89 -3.72 -6.58
C GLN A 106 2.08 -4.39 -5.87
N ASP A 107 1.81 -5.41 -5.06
CA ASP A 107 2.84 -6.13 -4.33
C ASP A 107 3.79 -6.86 -5.29
N PHE A 108 3.27 -7.44 -6.37
CA PHE A 108 4.06 -8.11 -7.40
C PHE A 108 4.91 -7.14 -8.22
N GLU A 109 4.34 -6.03 -8.69
CA GLU A 109 5.09 -4.98 -9.39
C GLU A 109 6.20 -4.41 -8.52
N ALA A 110 5.91 -4.17 -7.23
CA ALA A 110 6.92 -3.73 -6.27
C ALA A 110 8.04 -4.75 -6.07
N MET A 111 7.73 -6.05 -6.07
CA MET A 111 8.75 -7.11 -6.01
C MET A 111 9.60 -7.17 -7.28
N LEU A 112 9.01 -7.00 -8.47
CA LEU A 112 9.74 -7.01 -9.75
C LEU A 112 10.62 -5.76 -9.96
N ALA A 113 10.27 -4.64 -9.34
CA ALA A 113 11.06 -3.41 -9.40
C ALA A 113 12.36 -3.50 -8.58
N ARG A 114 12.48 -4.48 -7.67
CA ARG A 114 13.67 -4.64 -6.83
C ARG A 114 14.85 -5.15 -7.66
N ARG A 115 15.99 -4.49 -7.50
CA ARG A 115 17.28 -4.87 -8.11
C ARG A 115 18.26 -5.46 -7.09
N ASP A 116 17.79 -5.74 -5.88
CA ASP A 116 18.64 -6.18 -4.77
C ASP A 116 19.18 -7.62 -4.95
N SER A 117 18.48 -8.47 -5.71
CA SER A 117 18.84 -9.86 -5.98
C SER A 117 18.04 -10.42 -7.15
N ASP A 118 18.66 -11.28 -7.97
CA ASP A 118 18.02 -11.95 -9.10
C ASP A 118 16.97 -13.00 -8.66
N GLU A 119 16.96 -13.38 -7.38
CA GLU A 119 15.98 -14.34 -6.84
C GLU A 119 14.57 -13.74 -6.66
N TRP A 120 14.44 -12.41 -6.69
CA TRP A 120 13.15 -11.74 -6.45
C TRP A 120 12.17 -11.94 -7.59
N VAL A 121 12.63 -11.92 -8.84
CA VAL A 121 11.80 -12.14 -10.03
C VAL A 121 11.14 -13.54 -10.02
N PRO A 122 11.89 -14.65 -9.96
CA PRO A 122 11.29 -15.99 -9.93
C PRO A 122 10.45 -16.21 -8.68
N LYS A 123 10.82 -15.62 -7.54
CA LYS A 123 9.99 -15.66 -6.32
C LYS A 123 8.66 -14.94 -6.52
N ALA A 124 8.65 -13.74 -7.09
CA ALA A 124 7.43 -12.96 -7.35
C ALA A 124 6.49 -13.71 -8.31
N ILE A 125 7.03 -14.27 -9.40
CA ILE A 125 6.29 -15.08 -10.37
C ILE A 125 5.65 -16.29 -9.68
N ARG A 126 6.43 -17.01 -8.87
CA ARG A 126 5.93 -18.19 -8.13
C ARG A 126 4.81 -17.84 -7.15
N GLU A 127 4.99 -16.77 -6.36
CA GLU A 127 3.98 -16.32 -5.39
C GLU A 127 2.69 -15.87 -6.10
N MET A 128 2.79 -15.14 -7.22
CA MET A 128 1.64 -14.69 -8.00
C MET A 128 0.88 -15.88 -8.61
N LYS A 129 1.59 -16.86 -9.20
CA LYS A 129 0.98 -18.11 -9.70
C LYS A 129 0.20 -18.84 -8.61
N LYS A 130 0.82 -18.99 -7.43
CA LYS A 130 0.19 -19.63 -6.27
C LYS A 130 -1.06 -18.88 -5.82
N LEU A 131 -0.99 -17.56 -5.72
CA LEU A 131 -2.13 -16.73 -5.33
C LEU A 131 -3.29 -16.85 -6.33
N ILE A 132 -3.00 -16.86 -7.64
CA ILE A 132 -4.02 -17.09 -8.66
C ILE A 132 -4.68 -18.46 -8.46
N THR A 133 -3.90 -19.52 -8.25
CA THR A 133 -4.46 -20.86 -8.01
C THR A 133 -5.30 -20.93 -6.75
N ASP A 134 -4.84 -20.30 -5.65
CA ASP A 134 -5.56 -20.26 -4.37
C ASP A 134 -6.87 -19.48 -4.49
N LEU A 135 -6.87 -18.36 -5.23
CA LEU A 135 -8.08 -17.57 -5.48
C LEU A 135 -9.12 -18.35 -6.30
N LEU A 136 -8.67 -19.19 -7.23
CA LEU A 136 -9.56 -20.02 -8.04
C LEU A 136 -10.12 -21.20 -7.24
N ASP A 137 -9.29 -21.86 -6.43
CA ASP A 137 -9.71 -23.01 -5.62
C ASP A 137 -10.68 -22.60 -4.50
N ASN A 138 -10.46 -21.42 -3.90
CA ASN A 138 -11.31 -20.84 -2.87
C ASN A 138 -12.46 -19.98 -3.41
N SER A 139 -12.62 -19.89 -4.74
CA SER A 139 -13.71 -19.13 -5.34
C SER A 139 -15.08 -19.72 -4.96
N TYR A 140 -15.89 -18.92 -4.27
CA TYR A 140 -17.31 -19.21 -4.01
C TYR A 140 -18.15 -18.23 -4.83
N ASN A 141 -19.03 -18.75 -5.69
CA ASN A 141 -19.88 -17.95 -6.59
C ASN A 141 -19.10 -16.92 -7.46
N ARG A 142 -17.89 -17.27 -7.92
CA ARG A 142 -17.08 -16.44 -8.86
C ARG A 142 -16.64 -15.07 -8.35
N ASN A 143 -16.76 -14.80 -7.05
CA ASN A 143 -16.40 -13.52 -6.44
C ASN A 143 -14.91 -13.13 -6.63
N THR A 144 -14.03 -14.11 -6.81
CA THR A 144 -12.58 -13.91 -6.98
C THR A 144 -12.11 -13.86 -8.43
N TYR A 145 -12.98 -14.12 -9.43
CA TYR A 145 -12.54 -14.27 -10.83
C TYR A 145 -11.94 -12.99 -11.41
N ASN A 146 -12.54 -11.83 -11.15
CA ASN A 146 -11.99 -10.56 -11.62
C ASN A 146 -10.60 -10.32 -10.99
N LYS A 147 -10.45 -10.60 -9.69
CA LYS A 147 -9.17 -10.46 -9.00
C LYS A 147 -8.12 -11.42 -9.54
N SER A 148 -8.47 -12.68 -9.77
CA SER A 148 -7.60 -13.68 -10.40
C SER A 148 -7.20 -13.27 -11.82
N LEU A 149 -8.12 -12.69 -12.58
CA LEU A 149 -7.88 -12.20 -13.92
C LEU A 149 -6.89 -11.02 -13.91
N ASP A 150 -7.10 -10.03 -13.05
CA ASP A 150 -6.19 -8.88 -12.90
C ASP A 150 -4.79 -9.34 -12.51
N CYS A 151 -4.69 -10.33 -11.60
CA CYS A 151 -3.43 -10.96 -11.22
C CYS A 151 -2.77 -11.67 -12.41
N LEU A 152 -3.54 -12.36 -13.25
CA LEU A 152 -3.04 -13.05 -14.44
C LEU A 152 -2.53 -12.08 -15.51
N ILE A 153 -3.22 -10.95 -15.71
CA ILE A 153 -2.79 -9.87 -16.61
C ILE A 153 -1.46 -9.28 -16.13
N ALA A 154 -1.38 -8.96 -14.83
CA ALA A 154 -0.16 -8.44 -14.23
C ALA A 154 1.00 -9.44 -14.35
N LEU A 155 0.75 -10.72 -14.11
CA LEU A 155 1.73 -11.79 -14.29
C LEU A 155 2.24 -11.85 -15.74
N ARG A 156 1.35 -11.80 -16.73
CA ARG A 156 1.74 -11.77 -18.15
C ARG A 156 2.66 -10.59 -18.45
N SER A 157 2.26 -9.39 -18.03
CA SER A 157 3.05 -8.16 -18.25
C SER A 157 4.42 -8.24 -17.58
N GLY A 158 4.48 -8.76 -16.34
CA GLY A 158 5.72 -8.96 -15.60
C GLY A 158 6.65 -9.96 -16.27
N CYS A 159 6.13 -11.10 -16.74
CA CYS A 159 6.92 -12.09 -17.46
C CYS A 159 7.47 -11.57 -18.80
N VAL A 160 6.70 -10.75 -19.52
CA VAL A 160 7.21 -10.07 -20.73
C VAL A 160 8.34 -9.10 -20.37
N GLN A 161 8.15 -8.28 -19.33
CA GLN A 161 9.12 -7.27 -18.91
C GLN A 161 10.45 -7.86 -18.42
N GLN A 162 10.41 -9.03 -17.78
CA GLN A 162 11.60 -9.69 -17.24
C GLN A 162 12.16 -10.77 -18.19
N GLU A 163 11.65 -10.87 -19.42
CA GLU A 163 12.07 -11.87 -20.42
C GLU A 163 11.94 -13.32 -19.93
N GLU A 164 10.85 -13.63 -19.22
CA GLU A 164 10.51 -14.96 -18.68
C GLU A 164 9.24 -15.54 -19.35
N PRO A 165 9.18 -15.68 -20.68
CA PRO A 165 7.96 -16.11 -21.38
C PRO A 165 7.58 -17.57 -21.09
N MET A 166 8.57 -18.44 -20.84
CA MET A 166 8.32 -19.85 -20.56
C MET A 166 7.52 -20.03 -19.26
N GLU A 167 7.82 -19.24 -18.23
CA GLU A 167 7.14 -19.31 -16.95
C GLU A 167 5.64 -19.02 -17.08
N PHE A 168 5.26 -17.99 -17.85
CA PHE A 168 3.85 -17.68 -18.09
C PHE A 168 3.18 -18.72 -18.99
N ASN A 169 3.82 -19.10 -20.10
CA ASN A 169 3.23 -20.01 -21.08
C ASN A 169 2.97 -21.41 -20.49
N ASN A 170 3.90 -21.93 -19.69
CA ASN A 170 3.71 -23.20 -18.98
C ASN A 170 2.53 -23.11 -18.00
N PHE A 171 2.45 -22.01 -17.23
CA PHE A 171 1.36 -21.81 -16.30
C PHE A 171 -0.01 -21.68 -16.98
N MET A 172 -0.08 -21.01 -18.14
CA MET A 172 -1.31 -20.91 -18.93
C MET A 172 -1.78 -22.28 -19.43
N CYS A 173 -0.86 -23.18 -19.83
CA CYS A 173 -1.19 -24.55 -20.20
C CYS A 173 -1.74 -25.35 -19.01
N ASP A 174 -1.10 -25.25 -17.84
CA ASP A 174 -1.56 -25.91 -16.61
C ASP A 174 -2.95 -25.39 -16.19
N LEU A 175 -3.15 -24.07 -16.30
CA LEU A 175 -4.42 -23.42 -16.00
C LEU A 175 -5.52 -23.90 -16.97
N ALA A 176 -5.21 -24.02 -18.26
CA ALA A 176 -6.14 -24.56 -19.26
C ALA A 176 -6.58 -25.99 -18.91
N ILE A 177 -5.65 -26.84 -18.48
CA ILE A 177 -5.94 -28.22 -18.04
C ILE A 177 -6.82 -28.20 -16.79
N LYS A 178 -6.49 -27.35 -15.81
CA LYS A 178 -7.26 -27.20 -14.56
C LYS A 178 -8.70 -26.71 -14.83
N CYS A 179 -8.86 -25.81 -15.79
CA CYS A 179 -10.14 -25.23 -16.17
C CYS A 179 -11.05 -26.15 -17.00
N LYS A 180 -10.53 -27.24 -17.59
CA LYS A 180 -11.37 -28.25 -18.27
C LYS A 180 -12.39 -28.93 -17.34
N GLY A 181 -12.25 -28.79 -16.02
CA GLY A 181 -13.25 -29.22 -15.05
C GLY A 181 -14.49 -28.32 -15.03
N LYS A 182 -15.69 -28.90 -14.83
CA LYS A 182 -16.99 -28.20 -14.84
C LYS A 182 -17.07 -26.96 -13.93
N ARG A 183 -16.25 -26.88 -12.88
CA ARG A 183 -16.28 -25.78 -11.89
C ARG A 183 -15.60 -24.49 -12.37
N LEU A 184 -14.59 -24.59 -13.25
CA LEU A 184 -13.73 -23.45 -13.62
C LEU A 184 -13.80 -23.10 -15.12
N ASN A 185 -14.67 -23.76 -15.87
CA ASN A 185 -14.84 -23.49 -17.30
C ASN A 185 -15.23 -22.02 -17.55
N ASP A 186 -16.09 -21.47 -16.70
CA ASP A 186 -16.51 -20.07 -16.79
C ASP A 186 -15.36 -19.06 -16.68
N PHE A 187 -14.35 -19.38 -15.86
CA PHE A 187 -13.17 -18.55 -15.75
C PHE A 187 -12.33 -18.62 -17.03
N TRP A 188 -12.27 -19.80 -17.66
CA TRP A 188 -11.59 -19.97 -18.95
C TRP A 188 -12.30 -19.21 -20.07
N GLU A 189 -13.63 -19.25 -20.11
CA GLU A 189 -14.42 -18.43 -21.04
C GLU A 189 -14.14 -16.93 -20.82
N LEU A 190 -13.98 -16.49 -19.57
CA LEU A 190 -13.60 -15.11 -19.25
C LEU A 190 -12.21 -14.76 -19.80
N ILE A 191 -11.21 -15.62 -19.64
CA ILE A 191 -9.86 -15.44 -20.21
C ILE A 191 -9.94 -15.29 -21.73
N VAL A 192 -10.68 -16.18 -22.40
CA VAL A 192 -10.87 -16.16 -23.86
C VAL A 192 -11.58 -14.87 -24.28
N SER A 193 -12.61 -14.44 -23.56
CA SER A 193 -13.33 -13.19 -23.86
C SER A 193 -12.46 -11.94 -23.76
N LYS A 194 -11.43 -11.98 -22.91
CA LYS A 194 -10.44 -10.91 -22.70
C LYS A 194 -9.23 -11.03 -23.62
N ASN A 195 -9.19 -12.02 -24.52
CA ASN A 195 -8.10 -12.29 -25.45
C ASN A 195 -6.72 -12.42 -24.75
N LEU A 196 -6.70 -13.01 -23.55
CA LEU A 196 -5.44 -13.33 -22.87
C LEU A 196 -4.79 -14.55 -23.54
N THR A 197 -3.76 -14.30 -24.34
CA THR A 197 -3.02 -15.32 -25.08
C THR A 197 -1.65 -15.58 -24.47
N LEU A 198 -1.04 -16.70 -24.90
CA LEU A 198 0.37 -16.99 -24.67
C LEU A 198 1.26 -15.83 -25.16
N ILE A 199 2.43 -15.70 -24.54
CA ILE A 199 3.47 -14.75 -24.94
C ILE A 199 4.17 -15.30 -26.17
N ASN A 200 4.28 -14.48 -27.21
CA ASN A 200 4.92 -14.85 -28.47
C ASN A 200 6.39 -14.38 -28.52
N LYS A 201 7.16 -14.93 -29.46
CA LYS A 201 8.60 -14.61 -29.65
C LYS A 201 8.90 -13.16 -30.07
N GLY A 202 7.88 -12.41 -30.50
CA GLY A 202 8.00 -10.99 -30.82
C GLY A 202 7.79 -10.07 -29.61
N GLU A 203 7.20 -10.58 -28.53
CA GLU A 203 6.94 -9.85 -27.29
C GLU A 203 8.06 -10.04 -26.26
N ALA A 204 8.66 -11.24 -26.20
CA ALA A 204 9.80 -11.55 -25.35
C ALA A 204 10.71 -12.58 -26.04
N ALA A 205 12.01 -12.50 -25.78
CA ALA A 205 12.97 -13.50 -26.22
C ALA A 205 12.82 -14.80 -25.39
N ASP A 206 12.99 -15.95 -26.04
CA ASP A 206 13.02 -17.28 -25.40
C ASP A 206 14.37 -17.57 -24.72
#